data_AF-A0A3D4B493-F1
#
_entry.id   AF-A0A3D4B493-F1
#
_cell.length_a   1.000
_cell.length_b   1.000
_cell.length_c   1.000
_cell.angle_alpha   90.00
_cell.angle_beta   90.00
_cell.angle_gamma   90.00
#
_symmetry.space_group_name_H-M   'P 1'
#
loop_
_entity.id
_entity.type
_entity.pdbx_description
1 polymer ?
#
loop_
_entity_poly.entity_id
_entity_poly.type
_entity_poly.pdbx_seq_one_letter_code
_entity_poly.pdbx_strand_id
1 'polypeptide(L)' 'MVKLYERYRAGDVEGAREIHTRLLPLISIENLHGVIFCKEILKRRGIIKSTYTRAPGSLDRYDHTEIDRLLQDVTGDYGK' A
#
# COMPACT_ATOMS: atom_id res chain seq x y z
N MET A 1 -8.79 -2.44 0.31
CA MET A 1 -9.20 -3.79 0.74
C MET A 1 -10.70 -3.98 0.86
N VAL A 2 -11.46 -3.06 1.47
CA VAL A 2 -12.94 -3.18 1.58
C VAL A 2 -13.62 -3.32 0.21
N LYS A 3 -13.37 -2.41 -0.75
CA LYS A 3 -13.94 -2.47 -2.11
C LYS A 3 -13.64 -3.79 -2.85
N LEU A 4 -12.43 -4.33 -2.69
CA LEU A 4 -12.05 -5.63 -3.29
C LEU A 4 -12.92 -6.75 -2.72
N TYR A 5 -13.06 -6.80 -1.40
CA TYR A 5 -13.87 -7.82 -0.72
C TYR A 5 -15.35 -7.71 -1.10
N GLU A 6 -15.88 -6.50 -1.18
CA GLU A 6 -17.27 -6.23 -1.59
C GLU A 6 -17.53 -6.72 -3.02
N ARG A 7 -16.65 -6.38 -3.98
CA ARG A 7 -16.74 -6.83 -5.38
C ARG A 7 -16.70 -8.35 -5.48
N TYR A 8 -15.75 -8.97 -4.79
CA TYR A 8 -15.61 -10.41 -4.75
C TYR A 8 -16.87 -11.09 -4.17
N ARG A 9 -17.42 -10.55 -3.07
CA ARG A 9 -18.66 -11.06 -2.46
C ARG A 9 -19.90 -10.85 -3.32
N ALA A 10 -19.93 -9.81 -4.14
CA ALA A 10 -20.99 -9.57 -5.11
C ALA A 10 -20.89 -10.48 -6.36
N GLY A 11 -19.85 -11.32 -6.45
CA GLY A 11 -19.60 -12.19 -7.61
C GLY A 11 -18.82 -11.52 -8.75
N ASP A 12 -18.44 -10.25 -8.60
CA ASP A 12 -17.59 -9.52 -9.54
C ASP A 12 -16.10 -9.87 -9.32
N VAL A 13 -15.73 -11.07 -9.75
CA VAL A 13 -14.37 -11.60 -9.61
C VAL A 13 -13.36 -10.80 -10.44
N GLU A 14 -13.74 -10.35 -11.64
CA GLU A 14 -12.85 -9.59 -12.51
C GLU A 14 -12.59 -8.19 -11.95
N GLY A 15 -13.62 -7.48 -11.50
CA GLY A 15 -13.43 -6.19 -10.84
C GLY A 15 -12.66 -6.29 -9.53
N ALA A 16 -12.82 -7.40 -8.77
CA ALA A 16 -11.98 -7.67 -7.61
C ALA A 16 -10.50 -7.91 -8.00
N ARG A 17 -10.27 -8.65 -9.09
CA ARG A 17 -8.94 -8.94 -9.64
C ARG A 17 -8.24 -7.68 -10.12
N GLU A 18 -8.94 -6.77 -10.79
CA GLU A 18 -8.38 -5.47 -11.20
C GLU A 18 -7.85 -4.68 -10.00
N ILE A 19 -8.65 -4.57 -8.94
CA ILE A 19 -8.24 -3.88 -7.71
C ILE A 19 -7.04 -4.59 -7.07
N HIS A 20 -7.06 -5.93 -7.02
CA HIS A 20 -5.97 -6.71 -6.46
C HIS A 20 -4.66 -6.51 -7.21
N THR A 21 -4.69 -6.64 -8.55
CA THR A 21 -3.51 -6.48 -9.42
C THR A 21 -2.85 -5.11 -9.23
N ARG A 22 -3.63 -4.07 -9.02
CA ARG A 22 -3.11 -2.71 -8.78
C ARG A 22 -2.52 -2.53 -7.38
N LEU A 23 -3.05 -3.22 -6.38
CA LEU A 23 -2.51 -3.19 -5.02
C LEU A 23 -1.29 -4.10 -4.86
N LEU A 24 -1.10 -5.06 -5.77
CA LEU A 24 -0.07 -6.09 -5.68
C LEU A 24 1.35 -5.54 -5.47
N PRO A 25 1.80 -4.47 -6.15
CA PRO A 25 3.13 -3.92 -5.91
C PRO A 25 3.32 -3.38 -4.48
N LEU A 26 2.30 -2.72 -3.92
CA LEU A 26 2.33 -2.23 -2.54
C LEU A 26 2.35 -3.37 -1.53
N ILE A 27 1.57 -4.43 -1.78
CA ILE A 27 1.56 -5.66 -0.96
C ILE A 27 2.94 -6.33 -0.98
N SER A 28 3.61 -6.35 -2.14
CA SER A 28 4.97 -6.90 -2.26
C SER A 28 5.99 -6.13 -1.40
N ILE A 29 5.94 -4.79 -1.41
CA ILE A 29 6.82 -3.97 -0.55
C ILE A 29 6.49 -4.19 0.94
N GLU A 30 5.20 -4.28 1.28
CA GLU A 30 4.76 -4.59 2.64
C GLU A 30 5.28 -5.96 3.12
N ASN A 31 5.27 -6.98 2.27
CA ASN A 31 5.78 -8.30 2.61
C ASN A 31 7.31 -8.32 2.82
N LEU A 32 8.06 -7.46 2.11
CA LEU A 32 9.51 -7.36 2.25
C LEU A 32 9.92 -6.58 3.51
N HIS A 33 9.23 -5.48 3.82
CA HIS A 33 9.64 -4.54 4.88
C HIS A 33 8.77 -4.60 6.14
N GLY A 34 7.63 -5.30 6.07
CA GLY A 34 6.69 -5.47 7.16
C GLY A 34 6.27 -4.15 7.79
N VAL A 35 6.38 -4.10 9.13
CA VAL A 35 5.91 -2.98 9.95
C VAL A 35 6.60 -1.65 9.63
N ILE A 36 7.81 -1.65 9.05
CA ILE A 36 8.52 -0.43 8.67
C ILE A 36 7.73 0.29 7.57
N PHE A 37 7.29 -0.45 6.55
CA PHE A 37 6.46 0.09 5.48
C PHE A 37 5.11 0.60 6.01
N CYS A 38 4.42 -0.18 6.85
CA CYS A 38 3.13 0.26 7.40
C CYS A 38 3.25 1.56 8.20
N LYS A 39 4.31 1.70 9.00
CA LYS A 39 4.60 2.95 9.72
C LYS A 39 4.91 4.11 8.78
N GLU A 40 5.59 3.86 7.67
CA GLU A 40 5.88 4.90 6.68
C GLU A 40 4.58 5.44 6.06
N ILE A 41 3.65 4.57 5.69
CA ILE A 41 2.33 4.99 5.19
C ILE A 41 1.57 5.80 6.25
N LEU A 42 1.58 5.38 7.51
CA LEU A 42 0.92 6.11 8.60
C LEU A 42 1.56 7.49 8.85
N LYS A 43 2.89 7.59 8.74
CA LYS A 43 3.62 8.85 8.88
C LYS A 43 3.30 9.81 7.73
N ARG A 44 3.29 9.33 6.49
CA ARG A 44 2.91 10.10 5.30
C ARG A 44 1.48 10.61 5.35
N ARG A 45 0.59 9.84 5.98
CA ARG A 45 -0.81 10.24 6.26
C ARG A 45 -0.96 11.18 7.46
N GLY A 46 0.13 11.53 8.16
CA GLY A 46 0.11 12.41 9.32
C GLY A 46 -0.42 11.78 10.61
N ILE A 47 -0.63 10.46 10.66
CA ILE A 47 -1.22 9.76 11.81
C ILE A 47 -0.18 9.57 12.92
N ILE A 48 1.08 9.31 12.55
CA ILE A 48 2.20 9.15 13.49
C ILE A 48 3.38 10.03 13.10
N LYS A 49 4.22 10.38 14.07
CA LYS A 49 5.38 11.26 13.83
C LYS A 49 6.67 10.52 13.48
N SER A 50 6.77 9.23 13.83
CA SER A 50 8.01 8.45 13.71
C SER A 50 7.76 7.06 13.16
N THR A 51 8.67 6.60 12.31
CA THR A 51 8.70 5.25 11.72
C THR A 51 9.61 4.29 12.47
N TYR A 52 10.22 4.73 13.57
CA TYR A 52 11.17 3.94 14.34
C TYR A 52 10.64 2.55 14.72
N THR A 53 11.45 1.53 14.47
CA THR A 53 11.23 0.14 14.86
C THR A 53 12.39 -0.35 15.75
N ARG A 54 12.08 -1.26 16.68
CA ARG A 54 13.11 -1.90 17.52
C ARG A 54 13.98 -2.88 16.73
N ALA A 55 13.36 -3.55 15.74
CA ALA A 55 14.08 -4.41 14.82
C ALA A 55 14.90 -3.55 13.83
N PRO A 56 16.11 -3.99 13.45
CA PRO A 56 16.93 -3.30 12.46
C PRO A 56 16.25 -3.32 11.09
N GLY A 57 16.44 -2.25 10.33
CA GLY A 57 15.88 -2.09 8.99
C GLY A 57 15.47 -0.64 8.73
N SER A 58 15.53 -0.23 7.47
CA SER A 58 15.05 1.07 7.00
C SER A 58 14.67 0.97 5.54
N LEU A 59 13.71 1.78 5.12
CA LEU A 59 13.47 2.01 3.70
C LEU A 59 14.59 2.90 3.17
N ASP A 60 15.10 2.58 1.99
CA ASP A 60 16.08 3.42 1.30
C ASP A 60 15.40 4.47 0.41
N ARG A 61 16.20 5.28 -0.28
CA ARG A 61 15.69 6.35 -1.16
C ARG A 61 14.86 5.80 -2.34
N TYR A 62 15.20 4.62 -2.83
CA TYR A 62 14.54 4.00 -3.97
C TYR A 62 13.22 3.39 -3.54
N ASP A 63 13.17 2.77 -2.36
CA ASP A 63 11.92 2.33 -1.74
C ASP A 63 10.96 3.51 -1.61
N HIS A 64 11.41 4.64 -1.06
CA HIS A 64 10.57 5.82 -0.90
C HIS A 64 10.05 6.37 -2.24
N THR A 65 10.91 6.39 -3.27
CA THR A 65 10.54 6.83 -4.62
C THR A 65 9.50 5.90 -5.25
N GLU A 66 9.66 4.60 -5.06
CA GLU A 66 8.72 3.61 -5.60
C GLU A 66 7.37 3.67 -4.89
N ILE A 67 7.37 3.82 -3.56
CA ILE A 67 6.14 4.00 -2.79
C ILE A 67 5.40 5.26 -3.24
N ASP A 68 6.11 6.36 -3.54
CA ASP A 68 5.48 7.58 -4.06
C ASP A 68 4.74 7.33 -5.39
N ARG A 69 5.38 6.62 -6.33
CA ARG A 69 4.77 6.27 -7.63
C ARG A 69 3.56 5.37 -7.46
N LEU A 70 3.71 4.28 -6.70
CA LEU A 70 2.63 3.31 -6.49
C LEU A 70 1.43 3.92 -5.77
N LEU A 71 1.68 4.84 -4.83
CA LEU A 71 0.60 5.58 -4.17
C LEU A 71 -0.09 6.55 -5.14
N GLN A 72 0.63 7.22 -6.04
CA GLN A 72 0.02 8.06 -7.07
C GLN A 72 -0.88 7.21 -8.00
N ASP A 73 -0.38 6.06 -8.46
CA ASP A 73 -1.12 5.15 -9.34
C ASP A 73 -2.39 4.61 -8.68
N VAL A 74 -2.35 4.32 -7.37
CA VAL A 74 -3.52 3.83 -6.64
C VAL A 74 -4.48 4.98 -6.29
N THR A 75 -3.98 6.15 -5.90
CA THR A 75 -4.82 7.27 -5.41
C THR A 75 -5.48 8.05 -6.53
N GLY A 76 -4.84 8.16 -7.70
CA GLY A 76 -5.39 8.84 -8.88
C GLY A 76 -6.76 8.32 -9.33
N ASP A 77 -7.08 7.06 -9.00
CA ASP A 77 -8.34 6.41 -9.37
C ASP A 77 -9.34 6.25 -8.22
N TYR A 78 -9.03 6.72 -6.99
CA TYR A 78 -10.04 6.76 -5.92
C TYR A 78 -11.09 7.87 -6.14
N GLY A 79 -10.88 8.74 -7.13
CA GLY A 79 -11.76 9.86 -7.50
C GLY A 79 -12.64 9.63 -8.73
N LYS A 80 -12.72 8.42 -9.28
CA LYS A 80 -13.69 8.03 -10.32
C LYS A 80 -14.67 6.98 -9.83
#